data_AF-A0A0X3NVE4-F1
#
_entry.id   AF-A0A0X3NVE4-F1
#
_cell.length_a   1.000
_cell.length_b   1.000
_cell.length_c   1.000
_cell.angle_alpha   90.00
_cell.angle_beta   90.00
_cell.angle_gamma   90.00
#
_symmetry.space_group_name_H-M   'P 1'
#
loop_
_entity.id
_entity.type
_entity.pdbx_description
1 polymer ?
#
loop_
_entity_poly.entity_id
_entity_poly.type
_entity_poly.pdbx_seq_one_letter_code
_entity_poly.pdbx_strand_id
1 'polypeptide(L)'
;MKAAYQLNLEKLEYNFQVLKRRDEENTITKSKQKRKITHLQDQLNIIRTRSRKMEEQMRAENEQLSEDYKKRMEMFRELQKKSKFLIEAEDRNYRDIWLMNENEMKIEAQRLLNADRVITEQHLGLKWEKPDISFMDNCGPPSAADKTSQPESIAAKILRMISRDETKTAILNRNKGRELPTSLRQVPPHIIGQFLDMLCFEPEYLMEEKMKRL
;
A
#
# COMPACT_ATOMS: atom_id res chain seq x y z
N MET A 1 0.60 -65.11 77.74
CA MET A 1 0.17 -63.72 77.43
C MET A 1 1.30 -62.78 77.02
N LYS A 2 2.48 -62.79 77.67
CA LYS A 2 3.61 -61.89 77.35
C LYS A 2 4.08 -61.89 75.88
N ALA A 3 4.11 -63.06 75.23
CA ALA A 3 4.53 -63.19 73.83
C ALA A 3 3.59 -62.51 72.82
N ALA A 4 2.28 -62.51 73.08
CA ALA A 4 1.30 -61.85 72.20
C ALA A 4 1.41 -60.31 72.29
N TYR A 5 1.68 -59.79 73.49
CA TYR A 5 1.96 -58.36 73.68
C TYR A 5 3.27 -57.93 73.01
N GLN A 6 4.32 -58.75 73.11
CA GLN A 6 5.59 -58.50 72.42
C GLN A 6 5.41 -58.43 70.90
N LEU A 7 4.69 -59.39 70.31
CA LEU A 7 4.42 -59.40 68.88
C LEU A 7 3.60 -58.18 68.42
N ASN A 8 2.62 -57.76 69.22
CA ASN A 8 1.85 -56.56 68.91
C ASN A 8 2.69 -55.28 69.01
N LEU A 9 3.63 -55.23 69.96
CA LEU A 9 4.56 -54.11 70.09
C LEU A 9 5.48 -54.02 68.87
N GLU A 10 6.04 -55.14 68.41
CA GLU A 10 6.86 -55.21 67.20
C GLU A 10 6.07 -54.84 65.93
N LYS A 11 4.81 -55.27 65.83
CA LYS A 11 3.92 -54.85 64.72
C LYS A 11 3.63 -53.35 64.74
N LEU A 12 3.41 -52.79 65.93
CA LEU A 12 3.16 -51.36 66.07
C LEU A 12 4.42 -50.55 65.75
N GLU A 13 5.59 -51.02 66.17
CA GLU A 13 6.88 -50.41 65.86
C GLU A 13 7.19 -50.46 64.37
N TYR A 14 6.93 -51.60 63.71
CA TYR A 14 7.03 -51.71 62.26
C TYR A 14 6.09 -50.73 61.54
N ASN A 15 4.80 -50.71 61.93
CA ASN A 15 3.84 -49.78 61.35
C ASN A 15 4.29 -48.32 61.52
N PHE A 16 4.77 -47.95 62.70
CA PHE A 16 5.30 -46.62 62.96
C PHE A 16 6.50 -46.29 62.05
N GLN A 17 7.45 -47.21 61.89
CA GLN A 17 8.59 -47.02 61.00
C GLN A 17 8.17 -46.84 59.54
N VAL A 18 7.19 -47.62 59.06
CA VAL A 18 6.66 -47.48 57.69
C VAL A 18 5.98 -46.14 57.49
N LEU A 19 5.13 -45.69 58.43
CA LEU A 19 4.51 -44.37 58.38
C LEU A 19 5.58 -43.27 58.37
N LYS A 20 6.59 -43.38 59.23
CA LYS A 20 7.69 -42.41 59.29
C LYS A 20 8.45 -42.30 57.95
N ARG A 21 8.81 -43.44 57.34
CA ARG A 21 9.47 -43.43 56.02
C ARG A 21 8.58 -42.82 54.94
N ARG A 22 7.28 -43.13 54.95
CA ARG A 22 6.31 -42.56 54.02
C ARG A 22 6.20 -41.04 54.18
N ASP A 23 6.21 -40.53 55.40
CA ASP A 23 6.19 -39.08 55.65
C ASP A 23 7.46 -38.38 55.21
N GLU A 24 8.63 -39.01 55.41
CA GLU A 24 9.91 -38.54 54.89
C GLU A 24 9.90 -38.47 53.35
N GLU A 25 9.48 -39.54 52.67
CA GLU A 25 9.34 -39.59 51.20
C GLU A 25 8.33 -38.57 50.67
N ASN A 26 7.18 -38.44 51.32
CA ASN A 26 6.17 -37.44 50.98
C ASN A 26 6.71 -36.02 51.12
N THR A 27 7.47 -35.75 52.18
CA THR A 27 8.07 -34.43 52.44
C THR A 27 9.09 -34.08 51.35
N ILE A 28 9.94 -35.04 50.95
CA ILE A 28 10.89 -34.85 49.85
C ILE A 28 10.14 -34.60 48.54
N THR A 29 9.10 -35.38 48.26
CA THR A 29 8.30 -35.26 47.03
C THR A 29 7.59 -33.91 46.93
N LYS A 30 6.96 -33.46 48.02
CA LYS A 30 6.34 -32.12 48.11
C LYS A 30 7.35 -31.00 47.90
N SER A 31 8.55 -31.11 48.48
CA SER A 31 9.62 -30.13 48.28
C SER A 31 10.07 -30.06 46.82
N LYS A 32 10.26 -31.21 46.16
CA LYS A 32 10.59 -31.28 44.72
C LYS A 32 9.49 -30.65 43.85
N GLN A 33 8.23 -30.99 44.11
CA GLN A 33 7.09 -30.42 43.40
C GLN A 33 7.00 -28.90 43.60
N LYS A 34 7.18 -28.41 44.83
CA LYS A 34 7.19 -26.97 45.12
C LYS A 34 8.26 -26.23 44.32
N ARG A 35 9.49 -26.75 44.27
CA ARG A 35 10.57 -26.18 43.43
C ARG A 35 10.21 -26.16 41.95
N LYS A 36 9.59 -27.23 41.45
CA LYS A 36 9.16 -27.30 40.04
C LYS A 36 8.06 -26.27 39.74
N ILE A 37 7.10 -26.09 40.65
CA ILE A 37 6.05 -25.08 40.52
C ILE A 37 6.67 -23.68 40.47
N THR A 38 7.56 -23.34 41.40
CA THR A 38 8.24 -22.04 41.41
C THR A 38 9.00 -21.80 40.11
N HIS A 39 9.77 -22.77 39.64
CA HIS A 39 10.51 -22.64 38.38
C HIS A 39 9.58 -22.41 37.17
N LEU A 40 8.47 -23.16 37.09
CA LEU A 40 7.49 -22.97 36.01
C LEU A 40 6.79 -21.61 36.10
N GLN A 41 6.49 -21.13 37.31
CA GLN A 41 5.92 -19.80 37.53
C GLN A 41 6.88 -18.71 37.05
N ASP A 42 8.18 -18.83 37.35
CA ASP A 42 9.20 -17.89 36.89
C ASP A 42 9.30 -17.87 35.36
N GLN A 43 9.35 -19.05 34.72
CA GLN A 43 9.36 -19.17 33.26
C GLN A 43 8.12 -18.52 32.63
N LEU A 44 6.95 -18.78 33.21
CA LEU A 44 5.69 -18.23 32.72
C LEU A 44 5.64 -16.70 32.89
N ASN A 45 6.18 -16.15 33.98
CA ASN A 45 6.28 -14.70 34.16
C ASN A 45 7.26 -14.06 33.16
N ILE A 46 8.38 -14.72 32.86
CA ILE A 46 9.32 -14.27 31.83
C ILE A 46 8.63 -14.23 30.46
N ILE A 47 7.89 -15.28 30.10
CA ILE A 47 7.16 -15.33 28.82
C ILE A 47 6.10 -14.23 28.78
N ARG A 48 5.28 -14.08 29.83
CA ARG A 48 4.25 -13.04 29.89
C ARG A 48 4.82 -11.62 29.73
N THR A 49 5.92 -11.33 30.42
CA THR A 49 6.56 -10.00 30.34
C THR A 49 7.16 -9.77 28.95
N ARG A 50 7.78 -10.78 28.35
CA ARG A 50 8.28 -10.70 26.96
C ARG A 50 7.15 -10.50 25.95
N SER A 51 6.06 -11.27 26.06
CA SER A 51 4.90 -11.13 25.18
C SER A 51 4.30 -9.74 25.28
N ARG A 52 4.11 -9.21 26.49
CA ARG A 52 3.59 -7.84 26.68
C ARG A 52 4.50 -6.78 26.05
N LYS A 53 5.82 -6.88 26.25
CA LYS A 53 6.78 -5.96 25.63
C LYS A 53 6.73 -6.02 24.11
N MET A 54 6.65 -7.23 23.55
CA MET A 54 6.53 -7.41 22.10
C MET A 54 5.23 -6.81 21.56
N GLU A 55 4.10 -7.03 22.24
CA GLU A 55 2.81 -6.45 21.84
C GLU A 55 2.82 -4.92 21.90
N GLU A 56 3.43 -4.32 22.93
CA GLU A 56 3.59 -2.88 23.06
C GLU A 56 4.49 -2.31 21.96
N GLN A 57 5.61 -2.96 21.66
CA GLN A 57 6.50 -2.58 20.57
C GLN A 57 5.80 -2.65 19.21
N MET A 58 5.14 -3.76 18.90
CA MET A 58 4.41 -3.93 17.64
C MET A 58 3.27 -2.91 17.50
N ARG A 59 2.59 -2.58 18.60
CA ARG A 59 1.56 -1.54 18.60
C ARG A 59 2.15 -0.16 18.26
N ALA A 60 3.25 0.21 18.91
CA ALA A 60 3.93 1.47 18.67
C ALA A 60 4.48 1.57 17.24
N GLU A 61 5.11 0.51 16.74
CA GLU A 61 5.61 0.44 15.35
C GLU A 61 4.46 0.57 14.34
N ASN A 62 3.34 -0.11 14.58
CA ASN A 62 2.17 -0.01 13.69
C ASN A 62 1.54 1.39 13.70
N GLU A 63 1.49 2.05 14.86
CA GLU A 63 1.02 3.43 14.98
C GLU A 63 1.95 4.39 14.23
N GLN A 64 3.27 4.27 14.43
CA GLN A 64 4.27 5.06 13.72
C GLN A 64 4.19 4.86 12.20
N LEU A 65 4.13 3.61 11.74
CA LEU A 65 4.00 3.28 10.31
C LEU A 65 2.71 3.84 9.72
N SER A 66 1.61 3.81 10.48
CA SER A 66 0.32 4.37 10.05
C SER A 66 0.38 5.89 9.92
N GLU A 67 1.06 6.58 10.82
CA GLU A 67 1.28 8.02 10.72
C GLU A 67 2.17 8.39 9.55
N ASP A 68 3.29 7.68 9.38
CA ASP A 68 4.22 7.92 8.27
C ASP A 68 3.56 7.66 6.93
N TYR A 69 2.71 6.63 6.84
CA TYR A 69 1.89 6.40 5.66
C TYR A 69 0.96 7.58 5.36
N LYS A 70 0.24 8.09 6.37
CA LYS A 70 -0.64 9.27 6.21
C LYS A 70 0.14 10.50 5.74
N LYS A 71 1.30 10.77 6.35
CA LYS A 71 2.18 11.89 5.97
C LYS A 71 2.67 11.76 4.52
N ARG A 72 3.14 10.57 4.14
CA ARG A 72 3.57 10.30 2.75
C ARG A 72 2.42 10.46 1.76
N MET A 73 1.23 9.99 2.11
CA MET A 73 0.06 10.11 1.25
C MET A 73 -0.33 11.58 1.04
N GLU A 74 -0.25 12.40 2.08
CA GLU A 74 -0.52 13.84 1.97
C GLU A 74 0.53 14.55 1.11
N MET A 75 1.81 14.28 1.34
CA MET A 75 2.88 14.81 0.47
C MET A 75 2.71 14.40 -0.99
N PHE A 76 2.27 13.16 -1.25
CA PHE A 76 1.99 12.69 -2.59
C PHE A 76 0.83 13.44 -3.25
N ARG A 77 -0.25 13.70 -2.51
CA ARG A 77 -1.38 14.51 -3.01
C ARG A 77 -0.97 15.95 -3.31
N GLU A 78 -0.18 16.57 -2.45
CA GLU A 78 0.36 17.90 -2.69
C GLU A 78 1.25 17.94 -3.93
N LEU A 79 2.12 16.95 -4.09
CA LEU A 79 2.99 16.82 -5.26
C LEU A 79 2.16 16.67 -6.55
N GLN A 80 1.11 15.85 -6.51
CA GLN A 80 0.19 15.68 -7.64
C GLN A 80 -0.51 17.01 -7.99
N LYS A 81 -0.97 17.76 -6.99
CA LYS A 81 -1.60 19.07 -7.20
C LYS A 81 -0.61 20.07 -7.82
N LYS A 82 0.63 20.11 -7.34
CA LYS A 82 1.70 20.95 -7.89
C LYS A 82 2.03 20.55 -9.33
N SER A 83 2.12 19.26 -9.63
CA SER A 83 2.37 18.76 -10.98
C SER A 83 1.28 19.18 -11.97
N LYS A 84 0.00 19.05 -11.60
CA LYS A 84 -1.12 19.52 -12.44
C LYS A 84 -1.02 21.02 -12.71
N PHE A 85 -0.78 21.82 -11.67
CA PHE A 85 -0.64 23.26 -11.80
C PHE A 85 0.55 23.65 -12.70
N LEU A 86 1.68 22.95 -12.58
CA LEU A 86 2.85 23.18 -13.42
C LEU A 86 2.55 22.88 -14.89
N ILE A 87 1.89 21.76 -15.20
CA ILE A 87 1.50 21.42 -16.58
C ILE A 87 0.58 22.50 -17.16
N GLU A 88 -0.42 22.95 -16.40
CA GLU A 88 -1.34 24.02 -16.82
C GLU A 88 -0.66 25.39 -16.94
N ALA A 89 0.36 25.67 -16.14
CA ALA A 89 1.16 26.90 -16.23
C ALA A 89 2.11 26.85 -17.44
N GLU A 90 2.75 25.71 -17.69
CA GLU A 90 3.61 25.48 -18.84
C GLU A 90 2.84 25.56 -20.16
N ASP A 91 1.65 24.95 -20.25
CA ASP A 91 0.81 25.00 -21.45
C ASP A 91 0.37 26.44 -21.77
N ARG A 92 -0.01 27.21 -20.74
CA ARG A 92 -0.32 28.64 -20.90
C ARG A 92 0.89 29.44 -21.36
N ASN A 93 2.02 29.29 -20.68
CA ASN A 93 3.24 30.00 -21.04
C ASN A 93 3.71 29.65 -22.46
N TYR A 94 3.63 28.38 -22.85
CA TYR A 94 3.94 27.92 -24.20
C TYR A 94 3.02 28.58 -25.23
N ARG A 95 1.71 28.62 -24.96
CA ARG A 95 0.73 29.24 -25.85
C ARG A 95 0.95 30.74 -25.99
N ASP A 96 1.28 31.43 -24.90
CA ASP A 96 1.55 32.87 -24.91
C ASP A 96 2.80 33.20 -25.72
N ILE A 97 3.89 32.46 -25.51
CA ILE A 97 5.13 32.60 -26.28
C ILE A 97 4.89 32.28 -27.76
N TRP A 98 4.10 31.25 -28.06
CA TRP A 98 3.76 30.89 -29.43
C TRP A 98 3.03 32.04 -30.13
N LEU A 99 1.99 32.59 -29.51
CA LEU A 99 1.22 33.69 -30.08
C LEU A 99 2.07 34.95 -30.28
N MET A 100 2.99 35.23 -29.36
CA MET A 100 3.95 36.33 -29.49
C MET A 100 4.84 36.13 -30.73
N ASN A 101 5.49 34.97 -30.85
CA ASN A 101 6.37 34.67 -31.98
C ASN A 101 5.63 34.62 -33.31
N GLU A 102 4.41 34.07 -33.32
CA GLU A 102 3.56 34.02 -34.50
C GLU A 102 3.19 35.43 -34.98
N ASN A 103 2.86 36.35 -34.06
CA ASN A 103 2.60 37.75 -34.38
C ASN A 103 3.86 38.45 -34.94
N GLU A 104 5.03 38.23 -34.35
CA GLU A 104 6.30 38.78 -34.86
C GLU A 104 6.60 38.29 -36.28
N MET A 105 6.43 37.00 -36.54
CA MET A 105 6.63 36.42 -37.87
C MET A 105 5.60 36.94 -38.89
N LYS A 106 4.34 37.17 -38.49
CA LYS A 106 3.33 37.77 -39.37
C LYS A 106 3.70 39.18 -39.77
N ILE A 107 4.24 39.98 -38.85
CA ILE A 107 4.72 41.35 -39.12
C ILE A 107 5.87 41.31 -40.13
N GLU A 108 6.86 40.43 -39.94
CA GLU A 108 7.99 40.32 -40.87
C GLU A 108 7.58 39.77 -42.24
N ALA A 109 6.67 38.80 -42.30
CA ALA A 109 6.13 38.30 -43.57
C ALA A 109 5.39 39.40 -44.35
N GLN A 110 4.63 40.26 -43.67
CA GLN A 110 3.99 41.42 -44.31
C GLN A 110 5.02 42.43 -44.84
N ARG A 111 6.12 42.67 -44.11
CA ARG A 111 7.24 43.50 -44.60
C ARG A 111 7.86 42.92 -45.86
N LEU A 112 8.09 41.61 -45.88
CA LEU A 112 8.63 40.92 -47.05
C LEU A 112 7.70 40.99 -48.27
N LEU A 113 6.40 40.75 -48.07
CA LEU A 113 5.39 40.90 -49.14
C LEU A 113 5.34 42.33 -49.69
N ASN A 114 5.46 43.33 -48.82
CA ASN A 114 5.52 44.72 -49.25
C ASN A 114 6.79 45.02 -50.07
N ALA A 115 7.94 44.46 -49.66
CA ALA A 115 9.19 44.60 -50.40
C ALA A 115 9.10 43.91 -51.78
N ASP A 116 8.53 42.71 -51.83
CA ASP A 116 8.29 41.97 -53.09
C ASP A 116 7.37 42.74 -54.04
N ARG A 117 6.27 43.32 -53.52
CA ARG A 117 5.38 44.20 -54.30
C ARG A 117 6.15 45.39 -54.88
N VAL A 118 6.97 46.05 -54.06
CA VAL A 118 7.77 47.22 -54.51
C VAL A 118 8.76 46.83 -55.60
N ILE A 119 9.44 45.69 -55.48
CA ILE A 119 10.42 45.23 -56.48
C ILE A 119 9.70 44.86 -57.80
N THR A 120 8.62 44.08 -57.72
CA THR A 120 7.88 43.61 -58.89
C THR A 120 7.21 44.74 -59.66
N GLU A 121 6.58 45.69 -58.97
CA GLU A 121 5.91 46.82 -59.60
C GLU A 121 6.91 47.89 -60.09
N GLN A 122 7.89 48.28 -59.26
CA GLN A 122 8.77 49.42 -59.58
C GLN A 122 9.99 49.05 -60.44
N HIS A 123 10.61 47.89 -60.21
CA HIS A 123 11.84 47.52 -60.92
C HIS A 123 11.59 46.63 -62.13
N LEU A 124 10.59 45.74 -62.06
CA LEU A 124 10.28 44.79 -63.14
C LEU A 124 9.12 45.27 -64.04
N GLY A 125 8.33 46.24 -63.59
CA GLY A 125 7.18 46.77 -64.34
C GLY A 125 6.05 45.74 -64.54
N LEU A 126 6.02 44.68 -63.74
CA LEU A 126 5.02 43.63 -63.78
C LEU A 126 3.91 43.92 -62.77
N LYS A 127 2.70 43.42 -63.02
CA LYS A 127 1.61 43.49 -62.03
C LYS A 127 1.88 42.46 -60.93
N TRP A 128 1.90 42.92 -59.68
CA TRP A 128 2.06 42.03 -58.54
C TRP A 128 0.76 41.27 -58.23
N GLU A 129 0.84 39.95 -58.14
CA GLU A 129 -0.24 39.09 -57.66
C GLU A 129 0.12 38.56 -56.28
N LYS A 130 -0.73 38.81 -55.30
CA LYS A 130 -0.48 38.39 -53.93
C LYS A 130 -0.47 36.85 -53.83
N PRO A 131 0.58 36.23 -53.28
CA PRO A 131 0.59 34.79 -53.02
C PRO A 131 -0.51 34.37 -52.04
N ASP A 132 -0.92 33.10 -52.11
CA ASP A 132 -1.86 32.54 -51.12
C ASP A 132 -1.22 32.56 -49.72
N ILE A 133 -1.80 33.37 -48.84
CA ILE A 133 -1.37 33.54 -47.44
C ILE A 133 -2.35 32.92 -46.44
N SER A 134 -3.25 32.05 -46.89
CA SER A 134 -4.24 31.37 -46.03
C SER A 134 -3.61 30.68 -44.81
N PHE A 135 -2.36 30.22 -44.94
CA PHE A 135 -1.60 29.61 -43.84
C PHE A 135 -1.28 30.58 -42.67
N MET A 136 -1.29 31.89 -42.91
CA MET A 136 -1.02 32.93 -41.91
C MET A 136 -2.25 33.27 -41.04
N ASP A 137 -3.44 32.79 -41.38
CA ASP A 137 -4.66 33.03 -40.59
C ASP A 137 -4.82 32.05 -39.42
N ASN A 138 -3.92 31.06 -39.32
CA ASN A 138 -3.85 30.19 -38.16
C ASN A 138 -3.55 31.01 -36.89
N CYS A 139 -4.18 30.65 -35.77
CA CYS A 139 -4.02 31.31 -34.49
C CYS A 139 -3.71 30.27 -33.42
N GLY A 140 -2.46 30.25 -32.99
CA GLY A 140 -1.98 29.39 -31.91
C GLY A 140 -1.24 28.14 -32.40
N PRO A 141 -0.67 27.37 -31.45
CA PRO A 141 0.07 26.16 -31.77
C PRO A 141 -0.82 25.20 -32.58
N PRO A 142 -0.28 24.50 -33.60
CA PRO A 142 -1.03 23.44 -34.27
C PRO A 142 -1.55 22.51 -33.19
N SER A 143 -2.88 22.36 -33.16
CA SER A 143 -3.58 21.70 -32.06
C SER A 143 -2.91 20.36 -31.79
N ALA A 144 -2.39 20.18 -30.58
CA ALA A 144 -1.89 18.89 -30.13
C ALA A 144 -2.99 17.79 -30.15
N ALA A 145 -4.23 18.11 -30.54
CA ALA A 145 -5.28 17.16 -30.86
C ALA A 145 -4.88 16.13 -31.94
N ASP A 146 -3.92 16.43 -32.82
CA ASP A 146 -3.39 15.44 -33.77
C ASP A 146 -2.34 14.49 -33.16
N LYS A 147 -1.96 14.67 -31.88
CA LYS A 147 -1.20 13.68 -31.11
C LYS A 147 -2.14 12.70 -30.42
N THR A 148 -3.01 12.04 -31.17
CA THR A 148 -3.74 10.84 -30.72
C THR A 148 -2.83 9.61 -30.52
N SER A 149 -1.52 9.75 -30.75
CA SER A 149 -0.54 8.67 -30.64
C SER A 149 0.73 9.10 -29.89
N GLN A 150 0.61 9.80 -28.77
CA GLN A 150 1.68 9.76 -27.76
C GLN A 150 1.23 8.78 -26.68
N PRO A 151 2.02 7.73 -26.38
CA PRO A 151 1.68 6.81 -25.30
C PRO A 151 1.51 7.63 -24.03
N GLU A 152 0.33 7.55 -23.41
CA GLU A 152 0.05 8.20 -22.13
C GLU A 152 1.26 7.98 -21.23
N SER A 153 1.91 9.07 -20.81
CA SER A 153 3.07 8.99 -19.91
C SER A 153 2.70 8.09 -18.74
N ILE A 154 3.63 7.22 -18.34
CA ILE A 154 3.43 6.26 -17.24
C ILE A 154 2.87 6.98 -16.00
N ALA A 155 3.28 8.23 -15.76
CA ALA A 155 2.76 9.10 -14.71
C ALA A 155 1.26 9.42 -14.85
N ALA A 156 0.77 9.69 -16.07
CA ALA A 156 -0.64 9.94 -16.35
C ALA A 156 -1.49 8.67 -16.18
N LYS A 157 -0.95 7.51 -16.58
CA LYS A 157 -1.59 6.20 -16.42
C LYS A 157 -1.70 5.81 -14.94
N ILE A 158 -0.63 6.03 -14.17
CA ILE A 158 -0.60 5.86 -12.71
C ILE A 158 -1.58 6.83 -12.04
N LEU A 159 -1.64 8.10 -12.45
CA LEU A 159 -2.61 9.07 -11.93
C LEU A 159 -4.06 8.60 -12.09
N ARG A 160 -4.39 8.07 -13.27
CA ARG A 160 -5.74 7.60 -13.61
C ARG A 160 -6.12 6.33 -12.85
N MET A 161 -5.15 5.45 -12.62
CA MET A 161 -5.32 4.26 -11.78
C MET A 161 -5.52 4.61 -10.30
N ILE A 162 -4.76 5.57 -9.77
CA ILE A 162 -4.87 5.99 -8.36
C ILE A 162 -6.16 6.77 -8.09
N SER A 163 -6.60 7.64 -9.01
CA SER A 163 -7.91 8.30 -8.88
C SER A 163 -9.08 7.30 -8.92
N ARG A 164 -8.91 6.12 -9.54
CA ARG A 164 -9.86 5.01 -9.41
C ARG A 164 -9.75 4.34 -8.03
N ASP A 165 -8.57 4.20 -7.46
CA ASP A 165 -8.38 3.62 -6.12
C ASP A 165 -8.83 4.54 -4.96
N GLU A 166 -8.88 5.86 -5.17
CA GLU A 166 -9.57 6.78 -4.23
C GLU A 166 -11.06 6.41 -4.07
N THR A 167 -11.71 5.88 -5.10
CA THR A 167 -13.08 5.36 -4.97
C THR A 167 -13.12 4.04 -4.18
N LYS A 168 -12.11 3.18 -4.27
CA LYS A 168 -12.01 1.94 -3.46
C LYS A 168 -11.72 2.22 -1.99
N THR A 169 -10.85 3.19 -1.69
CA THR A 169 -10.60 3.63 -0.31
C THR A 169 -11.79 4.38 0.30
N ALA A 170 -12.59 5.08 -0.53
CA ALA A 170 -13.89 5.62 -0.12
C ALA A 170 -14.96 4.51 0.11
N ILE A 171 -14.95 3.43 -0.68
CA ILE A 171 -15.80 2.24 -0.46
C ILE A 171 -15.41 1.52 0.85
N LEU A 172 -14.11 1.37 1.14
CA LEU A 172 -13.61 0.80 2.40
C LEU A 172 -13.99 1.65 3.62
N ASN A 173 -13.94 2.99 3.51
CA ASN A 173 -14.36 3.88 4.58
C ASN A 173 -15.88 3.95 4.78
N ARG A 174 -16.70 3.74 3.72
CA ARG A 174 -18.16 3.58 3.85
C ARG A 174 -18.57 2.27 4.54
N ASN A 175 -17.70 1.26 4.54
CA ASN A 175 -17.98 -0.06 5.10
C ASN A 175 -17.60 -0.23 6.58
N LYS A 176 -17.21 0.83 7.30
CA LYS A 176 -16.93 0.79 8.75
C LYS A 176 -18.13 0.39 9.63
N GLY A 177 -19.31 0.14 9.07
CA GLY A 177 -20.51 -0.29 9.78
C GLY A 177 -21.25 -1.49 9.17
N ARG A 178 -20.65 -2.23 8.23
CA ARG A 178 -21.21 -3.50 7.75
C ARG A 178 -20.44 -4.64 8.38
N GLU A 179 -21.11 -5.41 9.24
CA GLU A 179 -20.54 -6.64 9.83
C GLU A 179 -19.95 -7.52 8.72
N LEU A 180 -18.69 -7.93 8.87
CA LEU A 180 -18.07 -8.84 7.93
C LEU A 180 -18.83 -10.18 7.97
N PRO A 181 -19.27 -10.71 6.81
CA PRO A 181 -19.97 -11.97 6.78
C PRO A 181 -19.05 -13.08 7.29
N THR A 182 -19.45 -13.76 8.36
CA THR A 182 -18.65 -14.77 9.05
C THR A 182 -18.69 -16.13 8.32
N SER A 183 -19.43 -16.23 7.20
CA SER A 183 -19.57 -17.47 6.43
C SER A 183 -19.86 -17.19 4.96
N LEU A 184 -19.28 -18.01 4.07
CA LEU A 184 -19.45 -17.93 2.60
C LEU A 184 -20.92 -17.98 2.14
N ARG A 185 -21.82 -18.51 2.97
CA ARG A 185 -23.26 -18.59 2.69
C ARG A 185 -23.99 -17.25 2.76
N GLN A 186 -23.39 -16.25 3.40
CA GLN A 186 -23.95 -14.89 3.55
C GLN A 186 -23.53 -13.97 2.40
N VAL A 187 -22.67 -14.45 1.49
CA VAL A 187 -22.11 -13.67 0.39
C VAL A 187 -22.86 -14.00 -0.91
N PRO A 188 -23.23 -13.00 -1.73
CA PRO A 188 -23.84 -13.23 -3.03
C PRO A 188 -22.97 -14.13 -3.93
N PRO A 189 -23.56 -15.07 -4.68
CA PRO A 189 -22.82 -16.09 -5.44
C PRO A 189 -21.91 -15.52 -6.53
N HIS A 190 -22.19 -14.33 -7.07
CA HIS A 190 -21.33 -13.68 -8.06
C HIS A 190 -19.99 -13.18 -7.47
N ILE A 191 -19.98 -12.80 -6.19
CA ILE A 191 -18.76 -12.37 -5.48
C ILE A 191 -17.90 -13.58 -5.16
N ILE A 192 -18.53 -14.69 -4.78
CA ILE A 192 -17.85 -15.97 -4.57
C ILE A 192 -17.21 -16.46 -5.88
N GLY A 193 -17.93 -16.32 -7.00
CA GLY A 193 -17.39 -16.62 -8.33
C GLY A 193 -16.17 -15.77 -8.69
N GLN A 194 -16.24 -14.46 -8.52
CA GLN A 194 -15.09 -13.57 -8.76
C GLN A 194 -13.91 -13.83 -7.83
N PHE A 195 -14.16 -14.20 -6.58
CA PHE A 195 -13.12 -14.54 -5.61
C PHE A 195 -12.44 -15.88 -5.96
N LEU A 196 -13.22 -16.90 -6.35
CA LEU A 196 -12.68 -18.18 -6.81
C LEU A 196 -11.92 -18.03 -8.13
N ASP A 197 -12.42 -17.23 -9.07
CA ASP A 197 -11.69 -16.91 -10.30
C ASP A 197 -10.36 -16.22 -9.99
N MET A 198 -10.33 -15.24 -9.08
CA MET A 198 -9.06 -14.62 -8.64
C MET A 198 -8.10 -15.63 -8.01
N LEU A 199 -8.59 -16.53 -7.16
CA LEU A 199 -7.76 -17.59 -6.57
C LEU A 199 -7.25 -18.60 -7.61
N CYS A 200 -8.01 -18.84 -8.68
CA CYS A 200 -7.60 -19.71 -9.78
C CYS A 200 -6.52 -19.10 -10.67
N PHE A 201 -6.34 -17.77 -10.68
CA PHE A 201 -5.26 -17.11 -11.42
C PHE A 201 -3.96 -16.92 -10.62
N GLU A 202 -3.98 -17.03 -9.27
CA GLU A 202 -2.80 -16.91 -8.41
C GLU A 202 -2.19 -18.23 -7.80
N PRO A 203 -2.49 -19.46 -8.25
CA PRO A 203 -1.98 -20.64 -7.55
C PRO A 203 -0.47 -20.87 -7.76
N GLU A 204 0.19 -20.12 -8.66
CA GLU A 204 1.62 -20.27 -8.87
C GLU A 204 2.46 -19.75 -7.68
N TYR A 205 1.90 -18.86 -6.85
CA TYR A 205 2.59 -18.28 -5.69
C TYR A 205 2.26 -18.98 -4.36
N LEU A 206 1.10 -19.64 -4.25
CA LEU A 206 0.60 -20.22 -2.99
C LEU A 206 0.85 -21.73 -2.81
N MET A 207 1.30 -22.42 -3.86
CA MET A 207 1.68 -23.84 -3.75
C MET A 207 3.06 -23.94 -3.09
N GLU A 208 3.07 -24.10 -1.76
CA GLU A 208 4.27 -24.40 -0.98
C GLU A 208 5.10 -25.49 -1.66
N GLU A 209 6.41 -25.28 -1.71
CA GLU A 209 7.43 -26.17 -2.28
C GLU A 209 7.31 -27.64 -1.82
N LYS A 210 6.60 -27.89 -0.72
CA LYS A 210 6.30 -29.22 -0.18
C LYS A 210 5.29 -30.02 -1.01
N MET A 211 4.38 -29.38 -1.75
CA MET A 211 3.48 -30.08 -2.68
C MET A 211 4.16 -30.46 -4.00
N LYS A 212 5.32 -29.86 -4.34
CA LYS A 212 6.11 -30.21 -5.54
C LYS A 212 6.99 -31.47 -5.34
N ARG A 213 7.08 -32.02 -4.13
CA ARG A 213 7.91 -33.20 -3.80
C ARG A 213 7.11 -34.47 -3.48
N LEU A 214 5.79 -34.45 -3.70
CA LEU A 214 4.93 -35.64 -3.73
C LEU A 214 4.67 -36.01 -5.18
#